data_AF-A0AAN4WF42-F1
#
_entry.id   AF-A0AAN4WF42-F1
#
_cell.length_a   1.000
_cell.length_b   1.000
_cell.length_c   1.000
_cell.angle_alpha   90.00
_cell.angle_beta   90.00
_cell.angle_gamma   90.00
#
_symmetry.space_group_name_H-M   'P 1'
#
loop_
_entity.id
_entity.type
_entity.pdbx_description
1 polymer ?
#
loop_
_entity_poly.entity_id
_entity_poly.type
_entity_poly.pdbx_seq_one_letter_code
_entity_poly.pdbx_strand_id
1 'polypeptide(L)'
;MIQTKADYIHARIAEGEHQQQDFKFEISDARKIAKSLSAFSNTDGGRLLVGVKDNGKIAGVRSEEEIYMIEAAAKLYCKPQIDCEMHVHTVEGRTVLEVIVPPGEQKPYCAKDHDNRWWAYIRVRDENILATPVHIKVWQQAGTPKGVFVHYTETEQMLLDYLSSHDSITLNQYCRMAKISRPKAENTLAKFIRFELVEPYFDGQRFLFRQNEKSS
;
A
#
# COMPACT_ATOMS: atom_id res chain seq x y z
N MET A 1 26.88 -22.35 0.28
CA MET A 1 27.28 -21.55 -0.90
C MET A 1 27.15 -20.08 -0.51
N ILE A 2 28.18 -19.27 -0.76
CA ILE A 2 28.11 -17.82 -0.56
C ILE A 2 27.39 -17.25 -1.78
N GLN A 3 26.21 -16.68 -1.61
CA GLN A 3 25.46 -16.03 -2.69
C GLN A 3 26.21 -14.75 -3.09
N THR A 4 26.53 -14.59 -4.37
CA THR A 4 27.14 -13.34 -4.84
C THR A 4 26.09 -12.23 -4.95
N LYS A 5 26.48 -10.95 -4.92
CA LYS A 5 25.54 -9.83 -5.11
C LYS A 5 24.78 -9.91 -6.44
N ALA A 6 25.44 -10.43 -7.49
CA ALA A 6 24.81 -10.67 -8.79
C ALA A 6 23.72 -11.76 -8.70
N ASP A 7 24.02 -12.90 -8.08
CA ASP A 7 23.05 -13.99 -7.88
C ASP A 7 21.83 -13.52 -7.08
N TYR A 8 22.05 -12.64 -6.09
CA TYR A 8 20.98 -12.05 -5.30
C TYR A 8 20.04 -11.20 -6.16
N ILE A 9 20.57 -10.27 -6.98
CA ILE A 9 19.74 -9.41 -7.84
C ILE A 9 19.02 -10.22 -8.92
N HIS A 10 19.67 -11.20 -9.55
CA HIS A 10 18.98 -12.06 -10.51
C HIS A 10 17.83 -12.85 -9.86
N ALA A 11 18.01 -13.32 -8.62
CA ALA A 11 16.94 -13.99 -7.89
C ALA A 11 15.75 -13.04 -7.62
N ARG A 12 16.02 -11.79 -7.23
CA ARG A 12 14.96 -10.78 -7.06
C ARG A 12 14.24 -10.49 -8.37
N ILE A 13 14.97 -10.30 -9.46
CA ILE A 13 14.37 -10.05 -10.78
C ILE A 13 13.49 -11.22 -11.22
N ALA A 14 13.91 -12.47 -10.93
CA ALA A 14 13.13 -13.66 -11.26
C ALA A 14 11.80 -13.78 -10.48
N GLU A 15 11.65 -13.09 -9.35
CA GLU A 15 10.38 -13.01 -8.61
C GLU A 15 9.34 -12.16 -9.37
N GLY A 16 9.76 -11.30 -10.29
CA GLY A 16 8.89 -10.38 -11.03
C GLY A 16 8.33 -9.26 -10.17
N GLU A 17 7.41 -8.46 -10.70
CA GLU A 17 6.72 -7.43 -9.93
C GLU A 17 5.59 -8.05 -9.10
N HIS A 18 5.48 -7.60 -7.85
CA HIS A 18 4.47 -8.09 -6.90
C HIS A 18 4.25 -7.07 -5.78
N GLN A 19 3.47 -7.40 -4.76
CA GLN A 19 3.10 -6.47 -3.68
C GLN A 19 4.26 -5.74 -3.02
N GLN A 20 5.42 -6.38 -2.91
CA GLN A 20 6.61 -5.87 -2.23
C GLN A 20 7.77 -5.60 -3.20
N GLN A 21 7.56 -5.66 -4.51
CA GLN A 21 8.59 -5.39 -5.51
C GLN A 21 8.01 -4.68 -6.73
N ASP A 22 8.67 -3.60 -7.13
CA ASP A 22 8.30 -2.77 -8.28
C ASP A 22 9.57 -2.44 -9.09
N PHE A 23 9.51 -2.62 -10.40
CA PHE A 23 10.63 -2.37 -11.30
C PHE A 23 10.55 -0.95 -11.85
N LYS A 24 11.72 -0.32 -12.00
CA LYS A 24 11.84 1.00 -12.61
C LYS A 24 13.01 0.97 -13.56
N PHE A 25 12.75 1.28 -14.83
CA PHE A 25 13.84 1.43 -15.78
C PHE A 25 14.74 2.62 -15.41
N GLU A 26 14.14 3.76 -15.09
CA GLU A 26 14.77 5.02 -14.64
C GLU A 26 13.75 5.85 -13.84
N ILE A 27 14.20 6.90 -13.13
CA ILE A 27 13.30 7.84 -12.43
C ILE A 27 13.30 9.20 -13.13
N SER A 28 12.26 9.43 -13.93
CA SER A 28 12.02 10.73 -14.56
C SER A 28 11.23 11.72 -13.68
N ASP A 29 10.50 11.23 -12.67
CA ASP A 29 9.66 12.07 -11.80
C ASP A 29 9.59 11.51 -10.37
N ALA A 30 10.14 12.27 -9.43
CA ALA A 30 10.14 11.94 -8.01
C ALA A 30 8.71 11.82 -7.43
N ARG A 31 7.71 12.51 -7.99
CA ARG A 31 6.31 12.37 -7.54
C ARG A 31 5.73 10.99 -7.88
N LYS A 32 6.13 10.39 -9.00
CA LYS A 32 5.70 9.01 -9.35
C LYS A 32 6.27 8.01 -8.35
N ILE A 33 7.53 8.17 -7.98
CA ILE A 33 8.17 7.37 -6.95
C ILE A 33 7.51 7.58 -5.59
N ALA A 34 7.19 8.82 -5.22
CA ALA A 34 6.52 9.12 -3.96
C ALA A 34 5.20 8.33 -3.80
N LYS A 35 4.46 8.08 -4.89
CA LYS A 35 3.28 7.21 -4.87
C LYS A 35 3.62 5.76 -4.52
N SER A 36 4.67 5.18 -5.12
CA SER A 36 5.17 3.84 -4.77
C SER A 36 5.64 3.79 -3.31
N LEU A 37 6.41 4.78 -2.85
CA LEU A 37 6.88 4.83 -1.45
C LEU A 37 5.72 4.91 -0.46
N SER A 38 4.74 5.79 -0.73
CA SER A 38 3.50 5.90 0.05
C SER A 38 2.75 4.56 0.09
N ALA A 39 2.62 3.87 -1.04
CA ALA A 39 1.96 2.58 -1.13
C ALA A 39 2.69 1.50 -0.31
N PHE A 40 4.00 1.37 -0.46
CA PHE A 40 4.80 0.41 0.31
C PHE A 40 4.72 0.67 1.81
N SER A 41 4.95 1.90 2.27
CA SER A 41 4.88 2.23 3.69
C SER A 41 3.48 2.07 4.28
N ASN A 42 2.41 2.23 3.50
CA ASN A 42 1.06 1.98 3.99
C ASN A 42 0.64 0.50 3.98
N THR A 43 1.36 -0.37 3.29
CA THR A 43 1.13 -1.82 3.23
C THR A 43 2.23 -2.57 4.00
N ASP A 44 2.98 -3.45 3.35
CA ASP A 44 3.93 -4.40 3.96
C ASP A 44 5.39 -4.00 3.74
N GLY A 45 5.64 -2.75 3.35
CA GLY A 45 6.93 -2.33 2.80
C GLY A 45 7.19 -2.98 1.44
N GLY A 46 8.43 -2.88 0.98
CA GLY A 46 8.85 -3.50 -0.27
C GLY A 46 10.19 -2.96 -0.77
N ARG A 47 10.43 -3.16 -2.06
CA ARG A 47 11.63 -2.66 -2.73
C ARG A 47 11.34 -2.15 -4.13
N LEU A 48 12.13 -1.16 -4.55
CA LEU A 48 12.26 -0.76 -5.95
C LEU A 48 13.57 -1.32 -6.50
N LEU A 49 13.53 -1.94 -7.68
CA LEU A 49 14.74 -2.23 -8.46
C LEU A 49 14.83 -1.25 -9.63
N VAL A 50 15.68 -0.24 -9.47
CA VAL A 50 15.89 0.83 -10.46
C VAL A 50 17.04 0.46 -11.39
N GLY A 51 16.84 0.65 -12.70
CA GLY A 51 17.69 0.11 -13.77
C GLY A 51 17.25 -1.25 -14.30
N VAL A 52 16.04 -1.70 -13.96
CA VAL A 52 15.43 -2.94 -14.43
C VAL A 52 14.14 -2.61 -15.20
N LYS A 53 14.00 -3.15 -16.41
CA LYS A 53 12.78 -3.00 -17.21
C LYS A 53 11.69 -3.95 -16.74
N ASP A 54 10.44 -3.67 -17.11
CA ASP A 54 9.26 -4.47 -16.76
C ASP A 54 9.40 -5.95 -17.18
N ASN A 55 10.17 -6.24 -18.23
CA ASN A 55 10.48 -7.61 -18.67
C ASN A 55 11.65 -8.27 -17.92
N GLY A 56 12.13 -7.68 -16.83
CA GLY A 56 13.26 -8.14 -16.02
C GLY A 56 14.64 -7.85 -16.61
N LYS A 57 14.75 -7.23 -17.79
CA LYS A 57 16.05 -6.93 -18.39
C LYS A 57 16.76 -5.82 -17.61
N ILE A 58 17.97 -6.10 -17.13
CA ILE A 58 18.86 -5.09 -16.52
C ILE A 58 19.33 -4.13 -17.62
N ALA A 59 18.95 -2.86 -17.51
CA ALA A 59 19.37 -1.82 -18.44
C ALA A 59 20.48 -0.93 -17.85
N GLY A 60 20.52 -0.81 -16.52
CA GLY A 60 21.50 -0.01 -15.80
C GLY A 60 21.09 1.46 -15.66
N VAL A 61 21.51 2.09 -14.57
CA VAL A 61 21.24 3.51 -14.27
C VAL A 61 22.47 4.23 -13.71
N ARG A 62 22.42 5.57 -13.71
CA ARG A 62 23.37 6.41 -12.97
C ARG A 62 22.90 6.54 -11.53
N SER A 63 23.48 5.76 -10.63
CA SER A 63 22.98 5.66 -9.25
C SER A 63 22.90 7.00 -8.51
N GLU A 64 23.80 7.94 -8.74
CA GLU A 64 23.77 9.26 -8.06
C GLU A 64 22.51 10.08 -8.41
N GLU A 65 22.15 10.12 -9.69
CA GLU A 65 20.95 10.82 -10.17
C GLU A 65 19.69 10.16 -9.59
N GLU A 66 19.63 8.83 -9.61
CA GLU A 66 18.49 8.07 -9.09
C GLU A 66 18.34 8.20 -7.56
N ILE A 67 19.46 8.13 -6.82
CA ILE A 67 19.46 8.33 -5.36
C ILE A 67 18.86 9.69 -5.03
N TYR A 68 19.29 10.76 -5.71
CA TYR A 68 18.74 12.11 -5.48
C TYR A 68 17.22 12.16 -5.73
N MET A 69 16.75 11.50 -6.79
CA MET A 69 15.31 11.45 -7.10
C MET A 69 14.50 10.67 -6.06
N ILE A 70 15.03 9.56 -5.53
CA ILE A 70 14.41 8.82 -4.42
C ILE A 70 14.40 9.67 -3.15
N GLU A 71 15.50 10.33 -2.81
CA GLU A 71 15.56 11.20 -1.64
C GLU A 71 14.56 12.36 -1.73
N ALA A 72 14.44 12.99 -2.89
CA ALA A 72 13.44 14.01 -3.14
C ALA A 72 12.01 13.45 -2.99
N ALA A 73 11.73 12.26 -3.55
CA ALA A 73 10.45 11.58 -3.38
C ALA A 73 10.12 11.38 -1.90
N ALA A 74 11.05 10.83 -1.14
CA ALA A 74 10.84 10.42 0.24
C ALA A 74 10.78 11.58 1.24
N LYS A 75 11.57 12.65 1.02
CA LYS A 75 11.70 13.77 1.96
C LYS A 75 10.80 14.97 1.61
N LEU A 76 10.54 15.22 0.33
CA LEU A 76 9.80 16.40 -0.15
C LEU A 76 8.38 16.08 -0.60
N TYR A 77 8.17 14.88 -1.14
CA TYR A 77 6.88 14.48 -1.73
C TYR A 77 6.14 13.43 -0.92
N CYS A 78 6.71 12.93 0.18
CA CYS A 78 6.03 12.05 1.13
C CYS A 78 5.80 12.76 2.48
N LYS A 79 4.67 12.45 3.13
CA LYS A 79 4.33 12.90 4.48
C LYS A 79 3.59 11.80 5.26
N PRO A 80 4.12 11.29 6.39
CA PRO A 80 5.44 11.57 6.95
C PRO A 80 6.60 11.28 5.97
N GLN A 81 7.79 11.80 6.27
CA GLN A 81 8.99 11.46 5.51
C GLN A 81 9.25 9.95 5.64
N ILE A 82 9.81 9.36 4.59
CA ILE A 82 10.08 7.92 4.53
C ILE A 82 11.59 7.73 4.48
N ASP A 83 12.13 6.98 5.43
CA ASP A 83 13.54 6.60 5.42
C ASP A 83 13.70 5.32 4.58
N CYS A 84 14.38 5.45 3.46
CA CYS A 84 14.66 4.33 2.55
C CYS A 84 16.11 3.90 2.70
N GLU A 85 16.35 2.59 2.69
CA GLU A 85 17.70 2.03 2.60
C GLU A 85 18.04 1.81 1.12
N MET A 86 19.23 2.21 0.68
CA MET A 86 19.62 2.19 -0.72
C MET A 86 20.92 1.42 -0.93
N HIS A 87 20.88 0.44 -1.84
CA HIS A 87 22.02 -0.40 -2.18
C HIS A 87 22.33 -0.32 -3.67
N VAL A 88 23.57 0.01 -3.99
CA VAL A 88 24.08 0.01 -5.36
C VAL A 88 24.72 -1.34 -5.66
N HIS A 89 24.22 -2.01 -6.69
CA HIS A 89 24.71 -3.30 -7.14
C HIS A 89 25.26 -3.19 -8.57
N THR A 90 26.42 -3.79 -8.83
CA THR A 90 26.94 -3.94 -10.19
C THR A 90 26.71 -5.38 -10.66
N VAL A 91 25.91 -5.54 -11.71
CA VAL A 91 25.51 -6.84 -12.27
C VAL A 91 25.71 -6.77 -13.78
N GLU A 92 26.46 -7.72 -14.36
CA GLU A 92 26.79 -7.74 -15.79
C GLU A 92 27.42 -6.41 -16.31
N GLY A 93 28.20 -5.74 -15.46
CA GLY A 93 28.79 -4.43 -15.77
C GLY A 93 27.80 -3.25 -15.81
N ARG A 94 26.54 -3.47 -15.41
CA ARG A 94 25.48 -2.46 -15.28
C ARG A 94 25.16 -2.21 -13.82
N THR A 95 24.74 -0.99 -13.50
CA THR A 95 24.38 -0.60 -12.14
C THR A 95 22.88 -0.72 -11.92
N VAL A 96 22.47 -1.45 -10.89
CA VAL A 96 21.09 -1.53 -10.39
C VAL A 96 21.05 -0.90 -9.00
N LEU A 97 20.10 0.01 -8.79
CA LEU A 97 19.85 0.59 -7.47
C LEU A 97 18.65 -0.13 -6.84
N GLU A 98 18.91 -0.82 -5.74
CA GLU A 98 17.87 -1.42 -4.89
C GLU A 98 17.49 -0.42 -3.79
N VAL A 99 16.23 -0.04 -3.72
CA VAL A 99 15.68 0.86 -2.70
C VAL A 99 14.72 0.07 -1.83
N ILE A 100 15.07 -0.14 -0.57
CA ILE A 100 14.25 -0.85 0.40
C ILE A 100 13.40 0.17 1.16
N VAL A 101 12.10 -0.07 1.17
CA VAL A 101 11.09 0.80 1.79
C VAL A 101 10.41 0.03 2.92
N PRO A 102 10.59 0.44 4.19
CA PRO A 102 9.97 -0.28 5.30
C PRO A 102 8.45 -0.08 5.32
N PRO A 103 7.69 -1.03 5.91
CA PRO A 103 6.33 -0.75 6.34
C PRO A 103 6.36 0.39 7.36
N GLY A 104 5.48 1.36 7.18
CA GLY A 104 5.45 2.55 8.00
C GLY A 104 4.67 2.36 9.29
N GLU A 105 5.14 3.00 10.36
CA GLU A 105 4.50 2.95 11.69
C GLU A 105 3.49 4.08 11.90
N GLN A 106 3.65 5.19 11.17
CA GLN A 106 2.85 6.42 11.32
C GLN A 106 1.82 6.59 10.19
N LYS A 107 1.14 5.49 9.81
CA LYS A 107 0.15 5.52 8.72
C LYS A 107 -0.97 6.53 9.03
N PRO A 108 -1.47 7.31 8.03
CA PRO A 108 -1.14 7.23 6.61
C PRO A 108 0.16 7.96 6.22
N TYR A 109 0.93 7.33 5.33
CA TYR A 109 1.94 7.99 4.50
C TYR A 109 1.27 8.50 3.22
N CYS A 110 1.31 9.79 2.98
CA CYS A 110 0.74 10.44 1.81
C CYS A 110 1.84 10.84 0.82
N ALA A 111 1.53 10.77 -0.48
CA ALA A 111 2.33 11.34 -1.56
C ALA A 111 1.68 12.61 -2.12
N LYS A 112 2.50 13.58 -2.49
CA LYS A 112 2.07 14.85 -3.08
C LYS A 112 1.89 14.73 -4.60
N ASP A 113 0.75 15.16 -5.12
CA ASP A 113 0.50 15.20 -6.57
C ASP A 113 1.03 16.48 -7.26
N HIS A 114 0.74 16.64 -8.55
CA HIS A 114 1.14 17.82 -9.32
C HIS A 114 0.40 19.11 -8.88
N ASP A 115 -0.82 18.97 -8.34
CA ASP A 115 -1.63 20.07 -7.80
C ASP A 115 -1.30 20.38 -6.33
N ASN A 116 -0.22 19.80 -5.80
CA ASN A 116 0.22 19.92 -4.42
C ASN A 116 -0.75 19.34 -3.36
N ARG A 117 -1.67 18.46 -3.77
CA ARG A 117 -2.58 17.74 -2.87
C ARG A 117 -1.93 16.46 -2.35
N TRP A 118 -2.33 16.06 -1.15
CA TRP A 118 -1.79 14.89 -0.45
C TRP A 118 -2.74 13.71 -0.56
N TRP A 119 -2.22 12.57 -0.99
CA TRP A 119 -3.00 11.34 -1.20
C TRP A 119 -2.26 10.14 -0.62
N ALA A 120 -2.97 9.28 0.12
CA ALA A 120 -2.41 8.02 0.58
C ALA A 120 -2.67 6.91 -0.43
N TYR A 121 -1.66 6.09 -0.71
CA TYR A 121 -1.77 4.93 -1.59
C TYR A 121 -1.54 3.65 -0.80
N ILE A 122 -2.02 2.52 -1.30
CA ILE A 122 -1.76 1.18 -0.77
C ILE A 122 -1.37 0.24 -1.92
N ARG A 123 -0.54 -0.76 -1.62
CA ARG A 123 -0.22 -1.82 -2.56
C ARG A 123 -1.37 -2.83 -2.63
N VAL A 124 -1.78 -3.17 -3.85
CA VAL A 124 -2.63 -4.32 -4.15
C VAL A 124 -1.99 -5.03 -5.33
N ARG A 125 -1.43 -6.22 -5.10
CA ARG A 125 -0.56 -6.88 -6.10
C ARG A 125 0.55 -5.88 -6.51
N ASP A 126 0.88 -5.79 -7.79
CA ASP A 126 1.88 -4.89 -8.34
C ASP A 126 1.42 -3.42 -8.48
N GLU A 127 0.18 -3.08 -8.13
CA GLU A 127 -0.40 -1.75 -8.35
C GLU A 127 -0.39 -0.85 -7.09
N ASN A 128 -0.29 0.46 -7.32
CA ASN A 128 -0.43 1.50 -6.30
C ASN A 128 -1.84 2.11 -6.35
N ILE A 129 -2.73 1.68 -5.47
CA ILE A 129 -4.14 2.08 -5.46
C ILE A 129 -4.39 3.19 -4.43
N LEU A 130 -5.23 4.16 -4.78
CA LEU A 130 -5.63 5.22 -3.84
C LEU A 130 -6.38 4.65 -2.64
N ALA A 131 -5.93 4.97 -1.44
CA ALA A 131 -6.58 4.57 -0.20
C ALA A 131 -7.96 5.25 -0.08
N THR A 132 -8.98 4.44 0.19
CA THR A 132 -10.34 4.98 0.44
C THR A 132 -10.44 5.61 1.83
N PRO A 133 -11.47 6.44 2.10
CA PRO A 133 -11.72 6.98 3.43
C PRO A 133 -11.81 5.91 4.54
N VAL A 134 -12.25 4.68 4.22
CA VAL A 134 -12.29 3.57 5.19
C VAL A 134 -10.87 3.17 5.61
N HIS A 135 -9.91 3.07 4.69
CA HIS A 135 -8.50 2.81 5.02
C HIS A 135 -7.95 3.91 5.92
N ILE A 136 -8.24 5.18 5.61
CA ILE A 136 -7.84 6.31 6.44
C ILE A 136 -8.40 6.17 7.86
N LYS A 137 -9.67 5.80 8.00
CA LYS A 137 -10.30 5.56 9.31
C LYS A 137 -9.67 4.38 10.06
N VAL A 138 -9.31 3.30 9.37
CA VAL A 138 -8.60 2.16 10.00
C VAL A 138 -7.28 2.63 10.61
N TRP A 139 -6.46 3.38 9.87
CA TRP A 139 -5.18 3.87 10.38
C TRP A 139 -5.33 4.88 11.52
N GLN A 140 -6.27 5.83 11.41
CA GLN A 140 -6.57 6.79 12.49
C GLN A 140 -6.99 6.11 13.79
N GLN A 141 -7.66 4.95 13.68
CA GLN A 141 -8.13 4.21 14.82
C GLN A 141 -7.10 3.20 15.36
N ALA A 142 -5.99 2.91 14.65
CA ALA A 142 -5.06 1.83 14.98
C ALA A 142 -4.56 1.85 16.43
N GLY A 143 -4.26 3.03 16.98
CA GLY A 143 -3.80 3.21 18.37
C GLY A 143 -4.89 3.21 19.45
N THR A 144 -6.17 3.07 19.07
CA THR A 144 -7.26 2.98 20.06
C THR A 144 -7.35 1.56 20.61
N PRO A 145 -7.61 1.35 21.92
CA PRO A 145 -7.82 -0.01 22.45
C PRO A 145 -8.90 -0.75 21.66
N LYS A 146 -8.63 -2.00 21.25
CA LYS A 146 -9.68 -2.89 20.77
C LYS A 146 -10.57 -3.18 21.99
N GLY A 147 -11.69 -2.46 22.11
CA GLY A 147 -12.69 -2.75 23.13
C GLY A 147 -13.29 -4.14 22.94
N VAL A 148 -14.28 -4.53 23.74
CA VAL A 148 -15.04 -5.77 23.52
C VAL A 148 -16.42 -5.42 22.98
N PHE A 149 -16.88 -6.13 21.96
CA PHE A 149 -18.27 -6.05 21.55
C PHE A 149 -19.14 -6.81 22.54
N VAL A 150 -19.79 -6.07 23.46
CA VAL A 150 -20.79 -6.67 24.37
C VAL A 150 -22.13 -6.84 23.66
N HIS A 151 -22.54 -5.83 22.88
CA HIS A 151 -23.69 -5.88 21.98
C HIS A 151 -23.39 -5.04 20.73
N TYR A 152 -23.78 -5.54 19.56
CA TYR A 152 -23.75 -4.75 18.33
C TYR A 152 -24.92 -3.76 18.33
N THR A 153 -24.67 -2.55 17.83
CA THR A 153 -25.75 -1.62 17.50
C THR A 153 -26.57 -2.15 16.33
N GLU A 154 -27.81 -1.68 16.15
CA GLU A 154 -28.68 -2.08 15.03
C GLU A 154 -27.96 -1.94 13.67
N THR A 155 -27.24 -0.84 13.46
CA THR A 155 -26.50 -0.59 12.21
C THR A 155 -25.32 -1.53 12.01
N GLU A 156 -24.66 -1.93 13.10
CA GLU A 156 -23.56 -2.90 13.07
C GLU A 156 -24.09 -4.30 12.77
N GLN A 157 -25.21 -4.69 13.40
CA GLN A 157 -25.86 -5.97 13.16
C GLN A 157 -26.35 -6.08 11.71
N MET A 158 -26.97 -5.03 11.17
CA MET A 158 -27.42 -5.00 9.77
C MET A 158 -26.27 -5.28 8.77
N LEU A 159 -25.06 -4.80 9.05
CA LEU A 159 -23.90 -5.05 8.20
C LEU A 159 -23.47 -6.52 8.26
N LEU A 160 -23.39 -7.10 9.46
CA LEU A 160 -23.03 -8.51 9.65
C LEU A 160 -24.07 -9.44 9.03
N ASP A 161 -25.36 -9.19 9.27
CA ASP A 161 -26.46 -9.96 8.69
C ASP A 161 -26.43 -9.91 7.16
N TYR A 162 -26.19 -8.74 6.58
CA TYR A 162 -26.04 -8.60 5.13
C TYR A 162 -24.87 -9.45 4.61
N LEU A 163 -23.69 -9.34 5.23
CA LEU A 163 -22.48 -10.06 4.79
C LEU A 163 -22.54 -11.58 5.06
N SER A 164 -23.41 -12.04 5.97
CA SER A 164 -23.65 -13.47 6.17
C SER A 164 -24.45 -14.13 5.02
N SER A 165 -25.13 -13.31 4.21
CA SER A 165 -25.99 -13.77 3.11
C SER A 165 -25.55 -13.26 1.73
N HIS A 166 -24.54 -12.38 1.68
CA HIS A 166 -24.01 -11.77 0.46
C HIS A 166 -22.49 -11.72 0.50
N ASP A 167 -21.86 -12.00 -0.63
CA ASP A 167 -20.39 -12.10 -0.71
C ASP A 167 -19.66 -10.81 -0.34
N SER A 168 -20.25 -9.64 -0.62
CA SER A 168 -19.59 -8.36 -0.38
C SER A 168 -20.54 -7.15 -0.41
N ILE A 169 -20.06 -6.01 0.09
CA ILE A 169 -20.75 -4.73 0.04
C ILE A 169 -19.78 -3.59 -0.26
N THR A 170 -20.24 -2.56 -0.97
CA THR A 170 -19.51 -1.28 -1.11
C THR A 170 -19.91 -0.31 0.01
N LEU A 171 -19.04 0.67 0.32
CA LEU A 171 -19.36 1.73 1.28
C LEU A 171 -20.70 2.44 0.95
N ASN A 172 -20.96 2.71 -0.33
CA ASN A 172 -22.19 3.38 -0.78
C ASN A 172 -23.43 2.50 -0.59
N GLN A 173 -23.33 1.19 -0.85
CA GLN A 173 -24.42 0.25 -0.58
C GLN A 173 -24.70 0.19 0.92
N TYR A 174 -23.66 0.12 1.76
CA TYR A 174 -23.84 0.10 3.22
C TYR A 174 -24.54 1.37 3.72
N CYS A 175 -24.14 2.56 3.24
CA CYS A 175 -24.81 3.82 3.59
C CYS A 175 -26.31 3.79 3.28
N ARG A 176 -26.69 3.30 2.09
CA ARG A 176 -28.10 3.23 1.65
C ARG A 176 -28.89 2.20 2.44
N MET A 177 -28.31 1.01 2.63
CA MET A 177 -28.94 -0.11 3.34
C MET A 177 -29.22 0.24 4.80
N ALA A 178 -28.21 0.74 5.52
CA ALA A 178 -28.35 1.09 6.94
C ALA A 178 -28.91 2.49 7.18
N LYS A 179 -29.21 3.27 6.11
CA LYS A 179 -29.71 4.65 6.18
C LYS A 179 -28.86 5.55 7.07
N ILE A 180 -27.54 5.40 6.97
CA ILE A 180 -26.57 6.15 7.78
C ILE A 180 -25.74 7.10 6.92
N SER A 181 -25.21 8.14 7.56
CA SER A 181 -24.28 9.06 6.92
C SER A 181 -22.98 8.34 6.53
N ARG A 182 -22.34 8.84 5.47
CA ARG A 182 -21.06 8.30 4.99
C ARG A 182 -19.99 8.23 6.09
N PRO A 183 -19.77 9.26 6.93
CA PRO A 183 -18.81 9.17 8.03
C PRO A 183 -19.15 8.09 9.06
N LYS A 184 -20.44 7.85 9.35
CA LYS A 184 -20.86 6.77 10.25
C LYS A 184 -20.55 5.40 9.63
N ALA A 185 -20.85 5.22 8.34
CA ALA A 185 -20.53 4.00 7.60
C ALA A 185 -19.01 3.72 7.54
N GLU A 186 -18.21 4.74 7.24
CA GLU A 186 -16.74 4.65 7.23
C GLU A 186 -16.19 4.22 8.58
N ASN A 187 -16.68 4.80 9.68
CA ASN A 187 -16.27 4.44 11.03
C ASN A 187 -16.67 2.99 11.39
N THR A 188 -17.88 2.55 11.05
CA THR A 188 -18.30 1.17 11.33
C THR A 188 -17.48 0.15 10.55
N LEU A 189 -17.26 0.37 9.24
CA LEU A 189 -16.42 -0.52 8.43
C LEU A 189 -14.98 -0.55 8.95
N ALA A 190 -14.40 0.61 9.29
CA ALA A 190 -13.06 0.67 9.86
C ALA A 190 -12.97 -0.06 11.20
N LYS A 191 -13.98 0.06 12.05
CA LYS A 191 -14.08 -0.71 13.30
C LYS A 191 -14.09 -2.20 12.98
N PHE A 192 -14.98 -2.68 12.12
CA PHE A 192 -15.08 -4.11 11.81
C PHE A 192 -13.81 -4.69 11.18
N ILE A 193 -13.10 -3.91 10.36
CA ILE A 193 -11.78 -4.29 9.82
C ILE A 193 -10.75 -4.44 10.93
N ARG A 194 -10.69 -3.49 11.88
CA ARG A 194 -9.77 -3.57 13.02
C ARG A 194 -10.04 -4.74 13.94
N PHE A 195 -11.30 -5.16 14.04
CA PHE A 195 -11.73 -6.33 14.77
C PHE A 195 -11.68 -7.61 13.95
N GLU A 196 -11.15 -7.54 12.72
CA GLU A 196 -10.98 -8.68 11.83
C GLU A 196 -12.31 -9.38 11.51
N LEU A 197 -13.46 -8.71 11.61
CA LEU A 197 -14.78 -9.25 11.24
C LEU A 197 -15.08 -9.07 9.74
N VAL A 198 -14.49 -8.04 9.16
CA VAL A 198 -14.66 -7.64 7.76
C VAL A 198 -13.29 -7.37 7.18
N GLU A 199 -13.05 -7.72 5.92
CA GLU A 199 -11.83 -7.37 5.21
C GLU A 199 -12.13 -6.58 3.93
N PRO A 200 -11.34 -5.55 3.60
CA PRO A 200 -11.41 -4.88 2.32
C PRO A 200 -10.69 -5.70 1.24
N TYR A 201 -11.24 -5.74 0.03
CA TYR A 201 -10.53 -6.25 -1.15
C TYR A 201 -10.84 -5.38 -2.37
N PHE A 202 -9.92 -5.37 -3.33
CA PHE A 202 -10.06 -4.62 -4.58
C PHE A 202 -10.41 -5.56 -5.72
N ASP A 203 -11.51 -5.29 -6.43
CA ASP A 203 -12.00 -6.14 -7.55
C ASP A 203 -11.38 -5.79 -8.90
N GLY A 204 -10.44 -4.84 -8.94
CA GLY A 204 -9.87 -4.28 -10.17
C GLY A 204 -10.49 -2.93 -10.56
N GLN A 205 -11.60 -2.52 -9.95
CA GLN A 205 -12.24 -1.22 -10.18
C GLN A 205 -12.46 -0.42 -8.90
N ARG A 206 -12.81 -1.10 -7.81
CA ARG A 206 -13.18 -0.46 -6.53
C ARG A 206 -12.91 -1.39 -5.36
N PHE A 207 -12.92 -0.78 -4.17
CA PHE A 207 -12.89 -1.54 -2.93
C PHE A 207 -14.30 -2.00 -2.54
N LEU A 208 -14.39 -3.29 -2.24
CA LEU A 208 -15.53 -3.92 -1.57
C LEU A 208 -15.09 -4.45 -0.21
N PHE A 209 -16.07 -4.78 0.61
CA PHE A 209 -15.89 -5.28 1.96
C PHE A 209 -16.66 -6.59 2.09
N ARG A 210 -16.02 -7.62 2.63
CA ARG A 210 -16.63 -8.94 2.84
C ARG A 210 -16.35 -9.43 4.26
N GLN A 211 -17.13 -10.41 4.72
CA GLN A 211 -16.87 -11.04 6.01
C GLN A 211 -15.49 -11.72 5.97
N ASN A 212 -14.75 -11.60 7.06
CA ASN A 212 -13.45 -12.26 7.16
C ASN A 212 -13.66 -13.75 7.50
N GLU A 213 -13.16 -14.65 6.64
CA GLU A 213 -13.33 -16.10 6.79
C GLU A 213 -12.60 -16.65 8.03
N LYS A 214 -11.61 -15.92 8.56
CA LYS A 214 -10.85 -16.32 9.75
C LYS A 214 -11.56 -16.06 11.09
N SER A 215 -12.76 -15.47 11.07
CA SER A 215 -13.53 -15.16 12.28
C SER A 215 -14.50 -16.27 12.71
N SER A 216 -14.46 -17.43 12.07
CA SER A 216 -15.31 -18.60 12.36
C SER A 216 -14.57 -19.68 13.14
#